data_AF-A0A519SRD3-F1
#
_entry.id   AF-A0A519SRD3-F1
#
_cell.length_a   1.000
_cell.length_b   1.000
_cell.length_c   1.000
_cell.angle_alpha   90.00
_cell.angle_beta   90.00
_cell.angle_gamma   90.00
#
_symmetry.space_group_name_H-M   'P 1'
#
loop_
_entity.id
_entity.type
_entity.pdbx_description
1 polymer ?
#
loop_
_entity_poly.entity_id
_entity_poly.type
_entity_poly.pdbx_seq_one_letter_code
_entity_poly.pdbx_strand_id
1 'polypeptide(L)'
;RPLHDAEILFSQQPVALVVADTFELARYAASVLKIEYDVAEFNTDLEVASPKSFDAPKGKTGFLPPPKAKGDVDAAYAEAPHKVTGEYIHRAQHHNPMEMFGTTVDWLGDGKKMKIYDKTQGAVNVQQYIAKIFGLSKEEARIISKFTGGGFGAGLRPQYQVFMAVLAALELEHSVRVVMNRSQMFSMGHRPHTIQDIRLAADDHGYLQAMEHKALAETSSFEDATETVVNWSGILYNVPNKQFDYQLTRIDVNTPADMRAPGAATGNFAIESAIDELSYKASKDPLDFRLLNYTYSDPTEDKPFSSKRLDDCYHEGAARFGWDQRNPEPRSMRDGDLLV
;
A
#
# COMPACT_ATOMS: atom_id res chain seq x y z
N ARG A 1 -11.56 -3.19 -15.94
CA ARG A 1 -12.54 -4.26 -15.63
C ARG A 1 -12.04 -5.54 -16.27
N PRO A 2 -12.19 -6.73 -15.68
CA PRO A 2 -11.68 -7.94 -16.33
C PRO A 2 -12.51 -8.24 -17.59
N LEU A 3 -11.91 -8.93 -18.56
CA LEU A 3 -12.52 -9.25 -19.86
C LEU A 3 -13.01 -8.01 -20.63
N HIS A 4 -12.32 -6.86 -20.50
CA HIS A 4 -12.74 -5.65 -21.21
C HIS A 4 -12.44 -5.76 -22.71
N ASP A 5 -11.25 -6.22 -23.04
CA ASP A 5 -10.68 -6.36 -24.37
C ASP A 5 -9.66 -7.50 -24.35
N ALA A 6 -8.92 -7.67 -25.45
CA ALA A 6 -7.93 -8.73 -25.62
C ALA A 6 -6.51 -8.34 -25.14
N GLU A 7 -6.31 -7.12 -24.64
CA GLU A 7 -4.98 -6.67 -24.21
C GLU A 7 -4.66 -7.18 -22.80
N ILE A 8 -3.47 -7.74 -22.63
CA ILE A 8 -2.97 -8.26 -21.35
C ILE A 8 -1.92 -7.31 -20.82
N LEU A 9 -2.24 -6.64 -19.71
CA LEU A 9 -1.43 -5.52 -19.19
C LEU A 9 -0.55 -5.92 -18.00
N PHE A 10 -0.82 -7.08 -17.40
CA PHE A 10 -0.06 -7.59 -16.26
C PHE A 10 -0.19 -9.11 -16.15
N SER A 11 0.79 -9.72 -15.48
CA SER A 11 0.80 -11.16 -15.22
C SER A 11 -0.42 -11.59 -14.40
N GLN A 12 -1.02 -12.73 -14.76
CA GLN A 12 -2.23 -13.30 -14.13
C GLN A 12 -3.51 -12.44 -14.25
N GLN A 13 -3.56 -11.49 -15.19
CA GLN A 13 -4.82 -10.83 -15.57
C GLN A 13 -5.87 -11.88 -15.98
N PRO A 14 -7.12 -11.83 -15.46
CA PRO A 14 -8.16 -12.76 -15.86
C PRO A 14 -8.51 -12.63 -17.35
N VAL A 15 -8.43 -13.73 -18.10
CA VAL A 15 -8.71 -13.79 -19.56
C VAL A 15 -9.94 -14.64 -19.91
N ALA A 16 -10.39 -15.49 -19.00
CA ALA A 16 -11.58 -16.31 -19.17
C ALA A 16 -12.18 -16.71 -17.81
N LEU A 17 -13.48 -17.04 -17.82
CA LEU A 17 -14.17 -17.70 -16.72
C LEU A 17 -14.79 -18.99 -17.26
N VAL A 18 -14.51 -20.12 -16.60
CA VAL A 18 -15.15 -21.40 -16.89
C VAL A 18 -16.16 -21.71 -15.80
N VAL A 19 -17.39 -22.01 -16.19
CA VAL A 19 -18.49 -22.38 -15.30
C VAL A 19 -18.89 -23.82 -15.60
N ALA A 20 -19.15 -24.60 -14.55
CA ALA A 20 -19.61 -25.98 -14.65
C ALA A 20 -20.43 -26.36 -13.42
N ASP A 21 -21.13 -27.49 -13.48
CA ASP A 21 -22.00 -27.98 -12.39
C ASP A 21 -21.23 -28.34 -11.11
N THR A 22 -19.93 -28.62 -11.22
CA THR A 22 -19.06 -28.96 -10.09
C THR A 22 -17.78 -28.14 -10.12
N PHE A 23 -17.20 -27.94 -8.93
CA PHE A 23 -15.95 -27.21 -8.75
C PHE A 23 -14.78 -27.92 -9.46
N GLU A 24 -14.73 -29.25 -9.38
CA GLU A 24 -13.72 -30.08 -9.99
C GLU A 24 -13.76 -29.98 -11.51
N LEU A 25 -14.96 -30.04 -12.11
CA LEU A 25 -15.13 -29.92 -13.55
C LEU A 25 -14.75 -28.52 -14.05
N ALA A 26 -15.17 -27.46 -13.34
CA ALA A 26 -14.80 -26.09 -13.70
C ALA A 26 -13.28 -25.89 -13.69
N ARG A 27 -12.58 -26.44 -12.69
CA ARG A 27 -11.12 -26.36 -12.59
C ARG A 27 -10.39 -27.17 -13.65
N TYR A 28 -10.85 -28.39 -13.90
CA TYR A 28 -10.26 -29.24 -14.94
C TYR A 28 -10.43 -28.59 -16.32
N ALA A 29 -11.64 -28.13 -16.64
CA ALA A 29 -11.94 -27.45 -17.90
C ALA A 29 -11.11 -26.16 -18.04
N ALA A 30 -10.96 -25.36 -16.98
CA ALA A 30 -10.08 -24.20 -16.97
C ALA A 30 -8.59 -24.56 -17.20
N SER A 31 -8.11 -25.70 -16.68
CA SER A 31 -6.70 -26.11 -16.86
C SER A 31 -6.35 -26.58 -18.27
N VAL A 32 -7.35 -26.96 -19.07
CA VAL A 32 -7.14 -27.42 -20.45
C VAL A 32 -7.46 -26.37 -21.50
N LEU A 33 -7.85 -25.15 -21.10
CA LEU A 33 -7.98 -24.02 -22.01
C LEU A 33 -6.61 -23.73 -22.65
N LYS A 34 -6.60 -23.64 -23.98
CA LYS A 34 -5.44 -23.17 -24.74
C LYS A 34 -5.65 -21.72 -25.09
N ILE A 35 -4.72 -20.87 -24.70
CA ILE A 35 -4.73 -19.44 -25.00
C ILE A 35 -3.44 -19.15 -25.74
N GLU A 36 -3.57 -18.56 -26.92
CA GLU A 36 -2.46 -18.11 -27.74
C GLU A 36 -2.26 -16.61 -27.50
N TYR A 37 -1.02 -16.20 -27.30
CA TYR A 37 -0.65 -14.81 -27.02
C TYR A 37 0.30 -14.31 -28.11
N ASP A 38 0.04 -13.12 -28.61
CA ASP A 38 1.06 -12.32 -29.29
C ASP A 38 1.81 -11.52 -28.22
N VAL A 39 3.08 -11.86 -27.99
CA VAL A 39 3.83 -11.37 -26.84
C VAL A 39 4.46 -10.01 -27.18
N ALA A 40 4.01 -8.97 -26.48
CA ALA A 40 4.62 -7.65 -26.52
C ALA A 40 5.82 -7.54 -25.57
N GLU A 41 6.69 -6.55 -25.81
CA GLU A 41 7.70 -6.14 -24.82
C GLU A 41 7.02 -5.61 -23.57
N PHE A 42 7.57 -5.95 -22.40
CA PHE A 42 7.06 -5.52 -21.10
C PHE A 42 8.23 -5.16 -20.19
N ASN A 43 7.96 -4.36 -19.16
CA ASN A 43 8.89 -4.08 -18.08
C ASN A 43 8.19 -4.10 -16.72
N THR A 44 8.67 -4.96 -15.82
CA THR A 44 8.21 -5.05 -14.43
C THR A 44 9.25 -4.59 -13.42
N ASP A 45 10.36 -4.02 -13.87
CA ASP A 45 11.48 -3.56 -13.05
C ASP A 45 11.39 -2.03 -12.86
N LEU A 46 11.21 -1.61 -11.60
CA LEU A 46 11.04 -0.21 -11.24
C LEU A 46 12.34 0.57 -11.43
N GLU A 47 13.47 0.00 -11.03
CA GLU A 47 14.79 0.61 -11.13
C GLU A 47 15.15 0.90 -12.59
N VAL A 48 14.90 -0.05 -13.49
CA VAL A 48 15.10 0.13 -14.94
C VAL A 48 14.14 1.18 -15.51
N ALA A 49 12.89 1.23 -15.03
CA ALA A 49 11.88 2.17 -15.50
C ALA A 49 12.06 3.60 -14.94
N SER A 50 12.75 3.73 -13.80
CA SER A 50 12.85 4.97 -13.01
C SER A 50 13.23 6.24 -13.79
N PRO A 51 14.06 6.21 -14.86
CA PRO A 51 14.34 7.43 -15.63
C PRO A 51 13.13 8.02 -16.36
N LYS A 52 12.03 7.26 -16.45
CA LYS A 52 10.74 7.69 -17.02
C LYS A 52 9.73 8.11 -15.94
N SER A 53 10.21 8.43 -14.74
CA SER A 53 9.36 8.89 -13.65
C SER A 53 8.64 10.18 -14.00
N PHE A 54 7.52 10.41 -13.33
CA PHE A 54 6.72 11.63 -13.47
C PHE A 54 6.11 12.01 -12.13
N ASP A 55 5.76 13.28 -11.99
CA ASP A 55 5.12 13.79 -10.78
C ASP A 55 3.84 13.03 -10.48
N ALA A 56 3.69 12.56 -9.24
CA ALA A 56 2.49 11.87 -8.81
C ALA A 56 1.27 12.80 -8.99
N PRO A 57 0.26 12.42 -9.80
CA PRO A 57 -0.91 13.26 -10.00
C PRO A 57 -1.70 13.37 -8.71
N LYS A 58 -2.66 14.32 -8.67
CA LYS A 58 -3.67 14.33 -7.61
C LYS A 58 -4.47 13.04 -7.72
N GLY A 59 -4.18 12.09 -6.83
CA GLY A 59 -4.78 10.77 -6.86
C GLY A 59 -6.22 10.73 -6.35
N LYS A 60 -6.59 9.58 -5.79
CA LYS A 60 -7.91 9.35 -5.19
C LYS A 60 -8.24 10.33 -4.06
N THR A 61 -9.53 10.45 -3.74
CA THR A 61 -10.02 11.21 -2.58
C THR A 61 -9.22 10.86 -1.31
N GLY A 62 -8.65 11.87 -0.67
CA GLY A 62 -7.82 11.71 0.53
C GLY A 62 -6.31 11.67 0.27
N PHE A 63 -5.86 11.70 -0.99
CA PHE A 63 -4.45 11.95 -1.30
C PHE A 63 -4.06 13.36 -0.88
N LEU A 64 -2.93 13.47 -0.16
CA LEU A 64 -2.29 14.73 0.18
C LEU A 64 -1.00 14.83 -0.62
N PRO A 65 -0.79 15.90 -1.40
CA PRO A 65 0.48 16.11 -2.10
C PRO A 65 1.63 16.25 -1.08
N PRO A 66 2.89 16.13 -1.51
CA PRO A 66 4.04 16.38 -0.65
C PRO A 66 3.91 17.72 0.10
N PRO A 67 4.27 17.79 1.39
CA PRO A 67 4.27 19.04 2.13
C PRO A 67 5.16 20.09 1.45
N LYS A 68 4.85 21.37 1.64
CA LYS A 68 5.65 22.45 1.07
C LYS A 68 7.08 22.42 1.61
N ALA A 69 8.04 22.69 0.73
CA ALA A 69 9.42 22.93 1.12
C ALA A 69 9.52 24.18 2.01
N LYS A 70 10.54 24.19 2.88
CA LYS A 70 10.84 25.30 3.79
C LYS A 70 12.36 25.39 3.98
N GLY A 71 12.88 26.61 4.05
CA GLY A 71 14.30 26.86 4.31
C GLY A 71 15.21 26.45 3.14
N ASP A 72 16.50 26.27 3.45
CA ASP A 72 17.54 25.85 2.51
C ASP A 72 18.14 24.53 3.01
N VAL A 73 17.67 23.43 2.44
CA VAL A 73 18.07 22.08 2.85
C VAL A 73 19.54 21.83 2.54
N ASP A 74 20.03 22.30 1.39
CA ASP A 74 21.39 22.03 0.95
C ASP A 74 22.42 22.78 1.81
N ALA A 75 22.17 24.06 2.10
CA ALA A 75 23.03 24.84 2.99
C ALA A 75 23.05 24.23 4.41
N ALA A 76 21.89 23.97 5.01
CA ALA A 76 21.80 23.42 6.35
C ALA A 76 22.41 22.02 6.45
N TYR A 77 22.22 21.18 5.44
CA TYR A 77 22.86 19.87 5.35
C TYR A 77 24.38 20.00 5.20
N ALA A 78 24.88 20.98 4.45
CA ALA A 78 26.31 21.20 4.28
C ALA A 78 26.99 21.65 5.59
N GLU A 79 26.34 22.50 6.38
CA GLU A 79 26.89 23.08 7.61
C GLU A 79 26.83 22.15 8.83
N ALA A 80 25.85 21.24 8.88
CA ALA A 80 25.64 20.39 10.05
C ALA A 80 26.80 19.39 10.30
N PRO A 81 27.15 19.09 11.56
CA PRO A 81 28.20 18.14 11.91
C PRO A 81 27.81 16.66 11.72
N HIS A 82 26.54 16.30 11.94
CA HIS A 82 26.07 14.91 11.81
C HIS A 82 25.11 14.76 10.64
N LYS A 83 25.36 13.77 9.77
CA LYS A 83 24.63 13.60 8.51
C LYS A 83 24.38 12.15 8.15
N VAL A 84 23.23 11.87 7.57
CA VAL A 84 22.88 10.61 6.93
C VAL A 84 22.40 10.89 5.51
N THR A 85 22.84 10.04 4.58
CA THR A 85 22.27 9.90 3.23
C THR A 85 22.08 8.41 3.01
N GLY A 86 20.89 8.00 2.61
CA GLY A 86 20.59 6.59 2.37
C GLY A 86 19.46 6.42 1.37
N GLU A 87 19.52 5.28 0.68
CA GLU A 87 18.45 4.76 -0.17
C GLU A 87 17.77 3.61 0.58
N TYR A 88 16.46 3.68 0.74
CA TYR A 88 15.64 2.73 1.47
C TYR A 88 14.59 2.16 0.54
N ILE A 89 14.68 0.86 0.28
CA ILE A 89 13.80 0.17 -0.67
C ILE A 89 12.93 -0.81 0.10
N HIS A 90 11.61 -0.77 -0.14
CA HIS A 90 10.78 -1.94 0.11
C HIS A 90 10.27 -2.49 -1.22
N ARG A 91 10.17 -3.81 -1.32
CA ARG A 91 9.57 -4.49 -2.48
C ARG A 91 8.05 -4.58 -2.33
N ALA A 92 7.35 -4.87 -3.43
CA ALA A 92 5.91 -5.07 -3.44
C ALA A 92 5.45 -6.08 -2.36
N GLN A 93 4.35 -5.77 -1.67
CA GLN A 93 3.79 -6.62 -0.60
C GLN A 93 2.32 -6.93 -0.87
N HIS A 94 1.93 -8.19 -0.71
CA HIS A 94 0.54 -8.63 -0.87
C HIS A 94 -0.15 -8.83 0.49
N HIS A 95 -1.45 -8.50 0.54
CA HIS A 95 -2.26 -8.48 1.76
C HIS A 95 -2.40 -9.84 2.45
N ASN A 96 -2.37 -10.91 1.66
CA ASN A 96 -2.46 -12.30 2.11
C ASN A 96 -3.50 -12.56 3.24
N PRO A 97 -4.77 -12.11 3.12
CA PRO A 97 -5.80 -12.55 4.05
C PRO A 97 -5.95 -14.07 3.98
N MET A 98 -6.22 -14.70 5.14
CA MET A 98 -6.32 -16.15 5.22
C MET A 98 -7.49 -16.68 4.40
N GLU A 99 -8.65 -15.99 4.44
CA GLU A 99 -9.76 -16.27 3.53
C GLU A 99 -9.47 -15.68 2.13
N MET A 100 -9.64 -16.48 1.09
CA MET A 100 -9.53 -16.06 -0.31
C MET A 100 -10.76 -15.26 -0.76
N PHE A 101 -10.60 -14.40 -1.76
CA PHE A 101 -11.74 -13.67 -2.33
C PHE A 101 -12.70 -14.62 -3.02
N GLY A 102 -13.98 -14.50 -2.67
CA GLY A 102 -15.04 -15.30 -3.26
C GLY A 102 -16.37 -14.57 -3.22
N THR A 103 -17.19 -14.84 -4.23
CA THR A 103 -18.55 -14.32 -4.37
C THR A 103 -19.49 -15.49 -4.65
N THR A 104 -20.62 -15.53 -3.96
CA THR A 104 -21.76 -16.39 -4.27
C THR A 104 -22.94 -15.52 -4.64
N VAL A 105 -23.45 -15.67 -5.86
CA VAL A 105 -24.68 -15.05 -6.33
C VAL A 105 -25.80 -16.08 -6.17
N ASP A 106 -26.81 -15.70 -5.39
CA ASP A 106 -28.08 -16.41 -5.23
C ASP A 106 -29.11 -15.75 -6.16
N TRP A 107 -29.42 -16.42 -7.27
CA TRP A 107 -30.35 -15.96 -8.29
C TRP A 107 -31.79 -16.22 -7.86
N LEU A 108 -32.65 -15.19 -7.91
CA LEU A 108 -34.01 -15.28 -7.37
C LEU A 108 -35.10 -15.49 -8.43
N GLY A 109 -34.76 -15.51 -9.73
CA GLY A 109 -35.68 -15.86 -10.81
C GLY A 109 -36.77 -14.83 -11.17
N ASP A 110 -36.88 -13.71 -10.44
CA ASP A 110 -37.83 -12.61 -10.71
C ASP A 110 -37.10 -11.46 -11.44
N GLY A 111 -36.90 -11.63 -12.75
CA GLY A 111 -36.06 -10.74 -13.56
C GLY A 111 -34.58 -10.91 -13.22
N LYS A 112 -33.86 -9.80 -12.99
CA LYS A 112 -32.42 -9.80 -12.63
C LYS A 112 -32.16 -9.77 -11.12
N LYS A 113 -33.17 -10.11 -10.29
CA LYS A 113 -33.05 -10.04 -8.83
C LYS A 113 -32.11 -11.10 -8.28
N MET A 114 -31.15 -10.66 -7.47
CA MET A 114 -30.12 -11.51 -6.89
C MET A 114 -29.69 -11.03 -5.49
N LYS A 115 -29.28 -11.99 -4.64
CA LYS A 115 -28.50 -11.71 -3.43
C LYS A 115 -27.06 -12.10 -3.69
N ILE A 116 -26.13 -11.20 -3.39
CA ILE A 116 -24.72 -11.38 -3.68
C ILE A 116 -23.96 -11.42 -2.37
N TYR A 117 -23.49 -12.60 -2.00
CA TYR A 117 -22.64 -12.83 -0.84
C TYR A 117 -21.18 -12.64 -1.27
N ASP A 118 -20.56 -11.54 -0.89
CA ASP A 118 -19.22 -11.17 -1.35
C ASP A 118 -18.28 -10.94 -0.17
N LYS A 119 -17.02 -11.40 -0.33
CA LYS A 119 -15.93 -11.02 0.57
C LYS A 119 -15.48 -9.60 0.24
N THR A 120 -15.94 -8.62 1.00
CA THR A 120 -15.62 -7.20 0.78
C THR A 120 -15.45 -6.42 2.09
N GLN A 121 -14.75 -5.29 2.00
CA GLN A 121 -14.69 -4.25 3.05
C GLN A 121 -15.61 -3.06 2.73
N GLY A 122 -16.22 -3.03 1.54
CA GLY A 122 -17.05 -1.93 1.06
C GLY A 122 -18.25 -2.42 0.26
N ALA A 123 -19.26 -2.98 0.93
CA ALA A 123 -20.46 -3.52 0.27
C ALA A 123 -21.19 -2.48 -0.60
N VAL A 124 -21.22 -1.21 -0.18
CA VAL A 124 -21.80 -0.11 -0.98
C VAL A 124 -21.00 0.13 -2.26
N ASN A 125 -19.67 0.10 -2.19
CA ASN A 125 -18.79 0.26 -3.37
C ASN A 125 -19.01 -0.88 -4.36
N VAL A 126 -19.14 -2.12 -3.85
CA VAL A 126 -19.46 -3.29 -4.68
C VAL A 126 -20.81 -3.13 -5.35
N GLN A 127 -21.86 -2.73 -4.61
CA GLN A 127 -23.20 -2.52 -5.17
C GLN A 127 -23.19 -1.47 -6.28
N GLN A 128 -22.56 -0.32 -6.03
CA GLN A 128 -22.44 0.76 -7.03
C GLN A 128 -21.69 0.30 -8.29
N TYR A 129 -20.59 -0.44 -8.10
CA TYR A 129 -19.78 -0.98 -9.19
C TYR A 129 -20.57 -1.93 -10.09
N ILE A 130 -21.23 -2.94 -9.52
CA ILE A 130 -22.01 -3.90 -10.32
C ILE A 130 -23.26 -3.27 -10.93
N ALA A 131 -23.94 -2.37 -10.22
CA ALA A 131 -25.12 -1.66 -10.70
C ALA A 131 -24.78 -0.86 -11.95
N LYS A 132 -23.67 -0.11 -11.90
CA LYS A 132 -23.18 0.68 -13.03
C LYS A 132 -22.77 -0.19 -14.22
N ILE A 133 -22.08 -1.30 -13.99
CA ILE A 133 -21.56 -2.16 -15.07
C ILE A 133 -22.66 -2.96 -15.76
N PHE A 134 -23.55 -3.57 -15.00
CA PHE A 134 -24.55 -4.50 -15.52
C PHE A 134 -25.94 -3.86 -15.72
N GLY A 135 -26.08 -2.57 -15.44
CA GLY A 135 -27.34 -1.84 -15.54
C GLY A 135 -28.39 -2.35 -14.55
N LEU A 136 -27.97 -2.73 -13.34
CA LEU A 136 -28.85 -3.21 -12.28
C LEU A 136 -29.28 -2.04 -11.38
N SER A 137 -30.54 -2.07 -10.94
CA SER A 137 -31.01 -1.26 -9.82
C SER A 137 -30.44 -1.76 -8.48
N LYS A 138 -30.54 -0.94 -7.44
CA LYS A 138 -30.10 -1.33 -6.09
C LYS A 138 -30.97 -2.43 -5.51
N GLU A 139 -32.23 -2.46 -5.92
CA GLU A 139 -33.25 -3.43 -5.51
C GLU A 139 -33.02 -4.79 -6.19
N GLU A 140 -32.48 -4.81 -7.40
CA GLU A 140 -32.10 -6.02 -8.12
C GLU A 140 -30.83 -6.66 -7.55
N ALA A 141 -29.87 -5.86 -7.06
CA ALA A 141 -28.58 -6.37 -6.63
C ALA A 141 -28.30 -6.07 -5.15
N ARG A 142 -28.65 -6.99 -4.26
CA ARG A 142 -28.40 -6.85 -2.82
C ARG A 142 -27.06 -7.47 -2.41
N ILE A 143 -26.09 -6.64 -2.03
CA ILE A 143 -24.80 -7.11 -1.50
C ILE A 143 -24.91 -7.48 -0.02
N ILE A 144 -24.33 -8.62 0.36
CA ILE A 144 -24.30 -9.16 1.72
C ILE A 144 -22.86 -9.54 2.06
N SER A 145 -22.28 -8.90 3.06
CA SER A 145 -20.96 -9.26 3.63
C SER A 145 -21.10 -9.38 5.15
N LYS A 146 -21.36 -10.59 5.64
CA LYS A 146 -21.60 -10.84 7.08
C LYS A 146 -20.30 -11.00 7.86
N PHE A 147 -19.36 -11.77 7.31
CA PHE A 147 -18.08 -12.09 7.92
C PHE A 147 -17.00 -11.93 6.85
N THR A 148 -15.88 -11.33 7.23
CA THR A 148 -14.73 -11.11 6.35
C THR A 148 -13.47 -11.61 7.06
N GLY A 149 -12.91 -12.72 6.59
CA GLY A 149 -11.69 -13.36 7.10
C GLY A 149 -10.42 -12.60 6.70
N GLY A 150 -10.33 -11.34 7.09
CA GLY A 150 -9.26 -10.40 6.74
C GLY A 150 -9.39 -9.84 5.33
N GLY A 151 -8.74 -8.70 5.10
CA GLY A 151 -8.70 -8.02 3.79
C GLY A 151 -7.56 -7.01 3.71
N PHE A 152 -7.28 -6.34 4.84
CA PHE A 152 -6.13 -5.45 5.02
C PHE A 152 -6.03 -4.33 3.98
N GLY A 153 -7.14 -3.98 3.32
CA GLY A 153 -7.25 -2.97 2.28
C GLY A 153 -7.63 -3.53 0.90
N ALA A 154 -7.30 -4.79 0.61
CA ALA A 154 -7.64 -5.43 -0.68
C ALA A 154 -9.14 -5.48 -0.98
N GLY A 155 -10.00 -5.49 0.06
CA GLY A 155 -11.45 -5.54 -0.10
C GLY A 155 -12.14 -4.18 -0.17
N LEU A 156 -11.40 -3.07 -0.13
CA LEU A 156 -11.97 -1.71 -0.26
C LEU A 156 -12.41 -1.41 -1.70
N ARG A 157 -11.74 -2.05 -2.67
CA ARG A 157 -12.07 -2.02 -4.10
C ARG A 157 -12.76 -3.33 -4.49
N PRO A 158 -13.84 -3.30 -5.30
CA PRO A 158 -14.40 -4.51 -5.89
C PRO A 158 -13.34 -5.26 -6.72
N GLN A 159 -13.22 -6.56 -6.47
CA GLN A 159 -12.22 -7.43 -7.10
C GLN A 159 -12.85 -8.27 -8.23
N TYR A 160 -12.04 -8.99 -9.01
CA TYR A 160 -12.51 -9.66 -10.23
C TYR A 160 -13.59 -10.71 -9.99
N GLN A 161 -13.56 -11.41 -8.85
CA GLN A 161 -14.48 -12.51 -8.55
C GLN A 161 -15.95 -12.07 -8.48
N VAL A 162 -16.24 -10.85 -7.98
CA VAL A 162 -17.62 -10.36 -7.93
C VAL A 162 -18.15 -9.99 -9.31
N PHE A 163 -17.31 -9.38 -10.16
CA PHE A 163 -17.67 -9.14 -11.56
C PHE A 163 -17.96 -10.46 -12.28
N MET A 164 -17.08 -11.44 -12.14
CA MET A 164 -17.19 -12.74 -12.80
C MET A 164 -18.41 -13.53 -12.35
N ALA A 165 -18.70 -13.55 -11.05
CA ALA A 165 -19.85 -14.26 -10.51
C ALA A 165 -21.18 -13.62 -10.97
N VAL A 166 -21.26 -12.29 -10.98
CA VAL A 166 -22.47 -11.57 -11.44
C VAL A 166 -22.65 -11.71 -12.95
N LEU A 167 -21.58 -11.61 -13.75
CA LEU A 167 -21.63 -11.85 -15.19
C LEU A 167 -22.18 -13.25 -15.49
N ALA A 168 -21.62 -14.28 -14.86
CA ALA A 168 -22.05 -15.67 -15.08
C ALA A 168 -23.50 -15.90 -14.62
N ALA A 169 -23.90 -15.34 -13.47
CA ALA A 169 -25.26 -15.49 -12.98
C ALA A 169 -26.30 -14.82 -13.89
N LEU A 170 -25.96 -13.67 -14.48
CA LEU A 170 -26.81 -12.98 -15.45
C LEU A 170 -26.92 -13.75 -16.76
N GLU A 171 -25.82 -14.30 -17.27
CA GLU A 171 -25.79 -15.03 -18.53
C GLU A 171 -26.53 -16.38 -18.44
N LEU A 172 -26.39 -17.07 -17.31
CA LEU A 172 -26.95 -18.41 -17.09
C LEU A 172 -28.33 -18.38 -16.42
N GLU A 173 -28.77 -17.22 -15.92
CA GLU A 173 -29.96 -17.06 -15.08
C GLU A 173 -29.98 -18.08 -13.92
N HIS A 174 -28.82 -18.28 -13.30
CA HIS A 174 -28.62 -19.31 -12.27
C HIS A 174 -27.72 -18.80 -11.14
N SER A 175 -27.86 -19.41 -9.96
CA SER A 175 -26.94 -19.16 -8.85
C SER A 175 -25.54 -19.64 -9.20
N VAL A 176 -24.54 -18.79 -8.99
CA VAL A 176 -23.13 -19.05 -9.35
C VAL A 176 -22.22 -18.69 -8.17
N ARG A 177 -21.20 -19.52 -7.94
CA ARG A 177 -20.13 -19.24 -6.98
C ARG A 177 -18.78 -19.19 -7.68
N VAL A 178 -18.05 -18.10 -7.48
CA VAL A 178 -16.67 -17.92 -7.94
C VAL A 178 -15.78 -17.69 -6.73
N VAL A 179 -14.75 -18.52 -6.57
CA VAL A 179 -13.77 -18.39 -5.48
C VAL A 179 -12.37 -18.42 -6.08
N MET A 180 -11.56 -17.41 -5.76
CA MET A 180 -10.16 -17.36 -6.14
C MET A 180 -9.36 -18.40 -5.35
N ASN A 181 -8.36 -18.99 -5.99
CA ASN A 181 -7.36 -19.79 -5.29
C ASN A 181 -6.22 -18.90 -4.76
N ARG A 182 -5.32 -19.46 -3.94
CA ARG A 182 -4.22 -18.71 -3.32
C ARG A 182 -3.26 -18.09 -4.35
N SER A 183 -2.93 -18.77 -5.45
CA SER A 183 -1.98 -18.20 -6.43
C SER A 183 -2.60 -17.00 -7.15
N GLN A 184 -3.88 -17.09 -7.50
CA GLN A 184 -4.64 -16.00 -8.12
C GLN A 184 -4.74 -14.75 -7.24
N MET A 185 -4.64 -14.89 -5.91
CA MET A 185 -4.67 -13.74 -5.00
C MET A 185 -3.50 -12.78 -5.20
N PHE A 186 -2.39 -13.24 -5.78
CA PHE A 186 -1.22 -12.41 -6.10
C PHE A 186 -1.43 -11.54 -7.35
N SER A 187 -2.52 -11.73 -8.10
CA SER A 187 -2.86 -10.87 -9.24
C SER A 187 -3.69 -9.66 -8.85
N MET A 188 -4.16 -9.57 -7.60
CA MET A 188 -4.84 -8.39 -7.07
C MET A 188 -3.84 -7.29 -6.73
N GLY A 189 -4.33 -6.06 -6.53
CA GLY A 189 -3.47 -4.94 -6.14
C GLY A 189 -2.72 -5.19 -4.84
N HIS A 190 -1.61 -4.50 -4.66
CA HIS A 190 -0.60 -4.71 -3.62
C HIS A 190 -0.08 -3.37 -3.08
N ARG A 191 0.71 -3.39 -1.99
CA ARG A 191 1.53 -2.22 -1.63
C ARG A 191 2.62 -2.06 -2.68
N PRO A 192 2.78 -0.88 -3.31
CA PRO A 192 3.72 -0.68 -4.41
C PRO A 192 5.16 -0.93 -3.96
N HIS A 193 6.04 -1.42 -4.83
CA HIS A 193 7.48 -1.23 -4.68
C HIS A 193 7.79 0.27 -4.60
N THR A 194 8.60 0.69 -3.63
CA THR A 194 9.00 2.09 -3.47
C THR A 194 10.49 2.20 -3.13
N ILE A 195 11.19 3.08 -3.85
CA ILE A 195 12.57 3.52 -3.62
C ILE A 195 12.50 4.88 -2.93
N GLN A 196 13.20 5.05 -1.81
CA GLN A 196 13.13 6.26 -0.99
C GLN A 196 14.53 6.79 -0.71
N ASP A 197 14.84 7.98 -1.18
CA ASP A 197 16.09 8.68 -0.89
C ASP A 197 15.89 9.65 0.26
N ILE A 198 16.72 9.52 1.29
CA ILE A 198 16.65 10.36 2.48
C ILE A 198 18.01 11.02 2.75
N ARG A 199 17.97 12.33 3.01
CA ARG A 199 19.07 13.09 3.61
C ARG A 199 18.61 13.71 4.91
N LEU A 200 19.30 13.42 6.00
CA LEU A 200 19.06 14.04 7.30
C LEU A 200 20.33 14.64 7.86
N ALA A 201 20.21 15.76 8.56
CA ALA A 201 21.31 16.32 9.31
C ALA A 201 20.88 16.89 10.66
N ALA A 202 21.77 16.79 11.65
CA ALA A 202 21.59 17.31 12.99
C ALA A 202 22.83 18.07 13.48
N ASP A 203 22.61 19.00 14.41
CA ASP A 203 23.70 19.67 15.14
C ASP A 203 24.32 18.79 16.23
N ASP A 204 25.38 19.28 16.88
CA ASP A 204 26.08 18.56 17.96
C ASP A 204 25.18 18.30 19.19
N HIS A 205 24.06 19.02 19.32
CA HIS A 205 23.08 18.80 20.38
C HIS A 205 22.07 17.70 20.02
N GLY A 206 21.96 17.35 18.74
CA GLY A 206 21.05 16.34 18.19
C GLY A 206 19.75 16.92 17.63
N TYR A 207 19.62 18.23 17.48
CA TYR A 207 18.45 18.83 16.85
C TYR A 207 18.55 18.70 15.33
N LEU A 208 17.47 18.25 14.70
CA LEU A 208 17.37 18.14 13.25
C LEU A 208 17.43 19.53 12.60
N GLN A 209 18.38 19.71 11.68
CA GLN A 209 18.61 20.95 10.96
C GLN A 209 18.11 20.87 9.51
N ALA A 210 18.24 19.71 8.87
CA ALA A 210 17.88 19.51 7.46
C ALA A 210 17.22 18.13 7.24
N MET A 211 16.21 18.11 6.35
CA MET A 211 15.51 16.89 5.92
C MET A 211 15.15 16.96 4.44
N GLU A 212 15.66 16.04 3.65
CA GLU A 212 15.14 15.74 2.31
C GLU A 212 14.59 14.32 2.31
N HIS A 213 13.36 14.12 1.82
CA HIS A 213 12.82 12.80 1.56
C HIS A 213 12.14 12.77 0.20
N LYS A 214 12.72 12.01 -0.73
CA LYS A 214 12.18 11.76 -2.06
C LYS A 214 11.74 10.32 -2.16
N ALA A 215 10.58 10.07 -2.75
CA ALA A 215 10.08 8.71 -2.96
C ALA A 215 9.66 8.50 -4.42
N LEU A 216 10.06 7.37 -4.98
CA LEU A 216 9.64 6.87 -6.27
C LEU A 216 8.88 5.57 -6.07
N ALA A 217 7.59 5.56 -6.42
CA ALA A 217 6.77 4.36 -6.36
C ALA A 217 6.42 3.83 -7.75
N GLU A 218 6.28 2.51 -7.86
CA GLU A 218 5.67 1.91 -9.05
C GLU A 218 4.17 2.25 -9.16
N THR A 219 3.67 2.33 -10.38
CA THR A 219 2.25 2.28 -10.71
C THR A 219 2.03 1.43 -11.96
N SER A 220 0.80 0.99 -12.19
CA SER A 220 0.46 0.24 -13.41
C SER A 220 0.51 1.10 -14.67
N SER A 221 0.68 0.45 -15.83
CA SER A 221 0.65 1.10 -17.15
C SER A 221 -0.71 1.70 -17.54
N PHE A 222 -1.80 1.32 -16.86
CA PHE A 222 -3.18 1.68 -17.23
C PHE A 222 -3.97 2.49 -16.19
N GLU A 223 -3.43 2.66 -14.98
CA GLU A 223 -4.03 3.47 -13.90
C GLU A 223 -2.90 4.01 -13.01
N ASP A 224 -3.05 5.25 -12.55
CA ASP A 224 -2.11 5.87 -11.62
C ASP A 224 -2.53 5.60 -10.16
N ALA A 225 -1.65 4.95 -9.39
CA ALA A 225 -1.81 4.66 -7.98
C ALA A 225 -0.89 5.55 -7.13
N THR A 226 -1.47 6.31 -6.21
CA THR A 226 -0.74 7.26 -5.35
C THR A 226 -0.92 6.92 -3.87
N GLU A 227 0.15 7.07 -3.09
CA GLU A 227 0.13 6.99 -1.62
C GLU A 227 0.70 8.28 -0.98
N THR A 228 0.41 8.53 0.29
CA THR A 228 1.00 9.63 1.08
C THR A 228 2.29 9.16 1.76
N VAL A 229 3.37 9.02 0.99
CA VAL A 229 4.65 8.45 1.46
C VAL A 229 5.46 9.46 2.27
N VAL A 230 5.94 10.51 1.62
CA VAL A 230 6.88 11.48 2.19
C VAL A 230 6.25 12.41 3.24
N ASN A 231 4.91 12.52 3.23
CA ASN A 231 4.15 13.35 4.17
C ASN A 231 4.45 13.00 5.63
N TRP A 232 4.66 11.72 5.94
CA TRP A 232 4.89 11.29 7.31
C TRP A 232 6.17 11.85 7.90
N SER A 233 7.23 12.00 7.10
CA SER A 233 8.46 12.66 7.55
C SER A 233 8.21 14.11 7.98
N GLY A 234 7.38 14.84 7.21
CA GLY A 234 7.01 16.22 7.53
C GLY A 234 6.07 16.37 8.73
N ILE A 235 5.26 15.34 9.02
CA ILE A 235 4.31 15.31 10.15
C ILE A 235 5.02 14.91 11.45
N LEU A 236 5.96 13.95 11.39
CA LEU A 236 6.59 13.37 12.56
C LEU A 236 7.63 14.28 13.22
N TYR A 237 8.41 15.00 12.41
CA TYR A 237 9.54 15.80 12.89
C TYR A 237 9.43 17.26 12.44
N ASN A 238 9.63 18.19 13.37
CA ASN A 238 9.64 19.62 13.06
C ASN A 238 11.05 20.08 12.65
N VAL A 239 11.37 19.95 11.37
CA VAL A 239 12.68 20.36 10.83
C VAL A 239 12.58 21.75 10.16
N PRO A 240 13.51 22.68 10.44
CA PRO A 240 13.46 24.04 9.90
C PRO A 240 13.71 24.10 8.39
N ASN A 241 14.63 23.27 7.89
CA ASN A 241 14.95 23.15 6.46
C ASN A 241 14.49 21.80 5.95
N LYS A 242 13.46 21.78 5.10
CA LYS A 242 12.85 20.53 4.63
C LYS A 242 12.38 20.60 3.18
N GLN A 243 12.51 19.48 2.47
CA GLN A 243 12.04 19.30 1.11
C GLN A 243 11.53 17.86 0.91
N PHE A 244 10.44 17.74 0.16
CA PHE A 244 9.77 16.47 -0.09
C PHE A 244 9.44 16.34 -1.57
N ASP A 245 9.60 15.14 -2.12
CA ASP A 245 9.23 14.83 -3.50
C ASP A 245 8.60 13.44 -3.61
N TYR A 246 7.60 13.30 -4.48
CA TYR A 246 6.93 12.01 -4.72
C TYR A 246 6.60 11.83 -6.19
N GLN A 247 7.22 10.81 -6.77
CA GLN A 247 7.10 10.48 -8.18
C GLN A 247 6.57 9.07 -8.39
N LEU A 248 5.94 8.85 -9.54
CA LEU A 248 5.49 7.55 -10.00
C LEU A 248 6.27 7.11 -11.24
N THR A 249 6.35 5.80 -11.43
CA THR A 249 6.83 5.19 -12.67
C THR A 249 5.90 4.08 -13.10
N ARG A 250 5.50 4.07 -14.38
CA ARG A 250 4.64 3.04 -14.95
C ARG A 250 5.45 1.78 -15.27
N ILE A 251 4.96 0.64 -14.78
CA ILE A 251 5.47 -0.70 -15.11
C ILE A 251 4.28 -1.67 -15.33
N ASP A 252 4.55 -2.83 -15.92
CA ASP A 252 3.54 -3.82 -16.35
C ASP A 252 3.11 -4.77 -15.21
N VAL A 253 2.60 -4.16 -14.15
CA VAL A 253 2.00 -4.82 -12.98
C VAL A 253 0.55 -4.38 -12.79
N ASN A 254 -0.23 -5.15 -12.02
CA ASN A 254 -1.57 -4.69 -11.65
C ASN A 254 -1.48 -3.41 -10.81
N THR A 255 -2.49 -2.54 -10.89
CA THR A 255 -2.51 -1.29 -10.13
C THR A 255 -2.35 -1.55 -8.63
N PRO A 256 -1.35 -0.95 -7.97
CA PRO A 256 -1.23 -0.98 -6.52
C PRO A 256 -2.53 -0.53 -5.83
N ALA A 257 -2.81 -1.09 -4.66
CA ALA A 257 -4.05 -0.85 -3.94
C ALA A 257 -3.77 -0.54 -2.46
N ASP A 258 -4.80 -0.05 -1.77
CA ASP A 258 -4.72 0.19 -0.33
C ASP A 258 -4.28 -1.06 0.41
N MET A 259 -3.18 -0.97 1.14
CA MET A 259 -2.72 -1.97 2.12
C MET A 259 -2.58 -1.28 3.48
N ARG A 260 -2.87 -2.01 4.57
CA ARG A 260 -2.92 -1.50 5.95
C ARG A 260 -1.86 -0.42 6.21
N ALA A 261 -2.33 0.78 6.57
CA ALA A 261 -1.55 2.02 6.64
C ALA A 261 -0.92 2.42 5.27
N PRO A 262 -1.76 2.83 4.28
CA PRO A 262 -1.30 3.22 2.95
C PRO A 262 -0.38 4.45 3.04
N GLY A 263 0.77 4.40 2.39
CA GLY A 263 1.81 5.44 2.46
C GLY A 263 2.54 5.53 3.81
N ALA A 264 1.85 5.38 4.94
CA ALA A 264 2.45 5.49 6.27
C ALA A 264 3.44 4.38 6.57
N ALA A 265 3.07 3.12 6.36
CA ALA A 265 3.99 2.01 6.56
C ALA A 265 5.16 2.06 5.56
N THR A 266 4.90 2.56 4.34
CA THR A 266 5.88 2.80 3.28
C THR A 266 6.92 3.85 3.72
N GLY A 267 6.44 5.05 4.06
CA GLY A 267 7.27 6.20 4.42
C GLY A 267 8.00 6.05 5.75
N ASN A 268 7.29 5.56 6.78
CA ASN A 268 7.84 5.44 8.12
C ASN A 268 9.03 4.48 8.19
N PHE A 269 9.03 3.41 7.39
CA PHE A 269 10.18 2.50 7.31
C PHE A 269 11.47 3.26 6.96
N ALA A 270 11.45 4.07 5.90
CA ALA A 270 12.63 4.79 5.43
C ALA A 270 13.04 5.87 6.43
N ILE A 271 12.11 6.75 6.82
CA ILE A 271 12.44 7.88 7.71
C ILE A 271 12.89 7.41 9.10
N GLU A 272 12.23 6.43 9.70
CA GLU A 272 12.61 5.97 11.04
C GLU A 272 13.92 5.20 11.02
N SER A 273 14.27 4.51 9.93
CA SER A 273 15.60 3.91 9.76
C SER A 273 16.68 4.98 9.68
N ALA A 274 16.47 6.02 8.87
CA ALA A 274 17.41 7.13 8.74
C ALA A 274 17.57 7.94 10.04
N ILE A 275 16.49 8.13 10.80
CA ILE A 275 16.52 8.78 12.13
C ILE A 275 17.34 7.94 13.11
N ASP A 276 17.16 6.62 13.11
CA ASP A 276 17.94 5.70 13.94
C ASP A 276 19.43 5.80 13.62
N GLU A 277 19.80 5.69 12.34
CA GLU A 277 21.19 5.83 11.89
C GLU A 277 21.80 7.19 12.26
N LEU A 278 21.04 8.28 12.12
CA LEU A 278 21.51 9.61 12.47
C LEU A 278 21.74 9.75 13.98
N SER A 279 20.87 9.16 14.80
CA SER A 279 21.03 9.21 16.26
C SER A 279 22.36 8.62 16.72
N TYR A 280 22.78 7.48 16.15
CA TYR A 280 24.08 6.88 16.44
C TYR A 280 25.25 7.72 15.94
N LYS A 281 25.14 8.32 14.75
CA LYS A 281 26.18 9.25 14.25
C LYS A 281 26.32 10.49 15.12
N ALA A 282 25.22 10.94 15.74
CA ALA A 282 25.20 12.02 16.72
C ALA A 282 25.57 11.55 18.14
N SER A 283 25.90 10.26 18.32
CA SER A 283 26.19 9.65 19.64
C SER A 283 25.07 9.89 20.67
N LYS A 284 23.81 9.78 20.22
CA LYS A 284 22.60 9.90 21.04
C LYS A 284 21.88 8.57 21.11
N ASP A 285 21.21 8.29 22.23
CA ASP A 285 20.23 7.21 22.29
C ASP A 285 19.14 7.47 21.23
N PRO A 286 18.80 6.49 20.36
CA PRO A 286 17.74 6.66 19.38
C PRO A 286 16.38 7.05 19.94
N LEU A 287 16.04 6.66 21.18
CA LEU A 287 14.78 7.08 21.79
C LEU A 287 14.82 8.53 22.25
N ASP A 288 15.91 8.92 22.94
CA ASP A 288 16.11 10.30 23.38
C ASP A 288 16.22 11.25 22.19
N PHE A 289 16.83 10.81 21.08
CA PHE A 289 16.91 11.59 19.85
C PHE A 289 15.53 11.88 19.25
N ARG A 290 14.61 10.90 19.27
CA ARG A 290 13.22 11.07 18.84
C ARG A 290 12.44 11.99 19.77
N LEU A 291 12.63 11.87 21.08
CA LEU A 291 12.02 12.75 22.08
C LEU A 291 12.53 14.19 21.97
N LEU A 292 13.83 14.38 21.72
CA LEU A 292 14.45 15.69 21.50
C LEU A 292 13.84 16.43 20.30
N ASN A 293 13.49 15.68 19.24
CA ASN A 293 12.92 16.20 18.00
C ASN A 293 11.38 16.03 17.92
N TYR A 294 10.74 15.73 19.05
CA TYR A 294 9.29 15.50 19.13
C TYR A 294 8.49 16.80 18.99
N THR A 295 7.29 16.70 18.42
CA THR A 295 6.37 17.83 18.24
C THR A 295 4.95 17.50 18.69
N TYR A 296 4.29 18.49 19.31
CA TYR A 296 2.87 18.45 19.69
C TYR A 296 1.95 19.12 18.66
N SER A 297 2.53 19.67 17.58
CA SER A 297 1.79 20.22 16.43
C SER A 297 2.24 19.56 15.13
N ASP A 298 1.33 19.51 14.16
CA ASP A 298 1.59 19.14 12.78
C ASP A 298 2.43 20.23 12.10
N PRO A 299 3.73 19.98 11.80
CA PRO A 299 4.61 20.98 11.19
C PRO A 299 4.30 21.27 9.73
N THR A 300 3.37 20.54 9.11
CA THR A 300 2.93 20.71 7.72
C THR A 300 1.71 21.62 7.63
N GLU A 301 0.88 21.66 8.68
CA GLU A 301 -0.33 22.49 8.74
C GLU A 301 -0.28 23.62 9.77
N ASP A 302 0.74 23.66 10.63
CA ASP A 302 0.86 24.60 11.75
C ASP A 302 -0.35 24.54 12.70
N LYS A 303 -0.75 23.31 13.06
CA LYS A 303 -1.90 23.06 13.94
C LYS A 303 -1.53 22.10 15.06
N PRO A 304 -2.05 22.30 16.29
CA PRO A 304 -1.85 21.32 17.36
C PRO A 304 -2.51 19.99 17.00
N PHE A 305 -1.85 18.88 17.33
CA PHE A 305 -2.50 17.57 17.28
C PHE A 305 -3.63 17.53 18.32
N SER A 306 -4.78 16.95 17.95
CA SER A 306 -5.93 16.83 18.87
C SER A 306 -5.65 15.91 20.06
N SER A 307 -4.81 14.90 19.87
CA SER A 307 -4.25 14.04 20.91
C SER A 307 -2.92 13.48 20.42
N LYS A 308 -1.88 13.58 21.25
CA LYS A 308 -0.53 13.14 20.91
C LYS A 308 0.15 12.64 22.20
N ARG A 309 0.31 11.31 22.29
CA ARG A 309 0.82 10.58 23.47
C ARG A 309 1.89 9.55 23.09
N LEU A 310 2.58 9.79 21.98
CA LEU A 310 3.60 8.88 21.46
C LEU A 310 4.86 8.90 22.34
N ASP A 311 5.16 10.04 22.95
CA ASP A 311 6.12 10.22 24.04
C ASP A 311 5.83 9.29 25.23
N ASP A 312 4.59 9.20 25.69
CA ASP A 312 4.23 8.24 26.74
C ASP A 312 4.41 6.79 26.29
N CYS A 313 4.07 6.47 25.04
CA CYS A 313 4.30 5.15 24.48
C CYS A 313 5.80 4.81 24.42
N TYR A 314 6.66 5.79 24.13
CA TYR A 314 8.11 5.63 24.16
C TYR A 314 8.61 5.34 25.57
N HIS A 315 8.20 6.12 26.57
CA HIS A 315 8.61 5.90 27.95
C HIS A 315 8.13 4.55 28.50
N GLU A 316 6.86 4.22 28.31
CA GLU A 316 6.29 2.95 28.78
C GLU A 316 6.90 1.75 28.04
N GLY A 317 7.10 1.87 26.73
CA GLY A 317 7.77 0.85 25.92
C GLY A 317 9.20 0.60 26.43
N ALA A 318 9.99 1.66 26.57
CA ALA A 318 11.36 1.58 27.05
C ALA A 318 11.47 0.90 28.42
N ALA A 319 10.60 1.28 29.37
CA ALA A 319 10.57 0.68 30.70
C ALA A 319 10.25 -0.82 30.65
N ARG A 320 9.28 -1.23 29.82
CA ARG A 320 8.89 -2.65 29.70
C ARG A 320 9.92 -3.51 28.97
N PHE A 321 10.60 -2.94 27.98
CA PHE A 321 11.69 -3.61 27.27
C PHE A 321 12.97 -3.69 28.09
N GLY A 322 13.10 -2.92 29.19
CA GLY A 322 14.37 -2.77 29.91
C GLY A 322 15.41 -2.07 29.04
N TRP A 323 14.99 -1.05 28.29
CA TRP A 323 15.81 -0.36 27.28
C TRP A 323 17.13 0.17 27.85
N ASP A 324 17.13 0.59 29.11
CA ASP A 324 18.30 1.09 29.84
C ASP A 324 19.37 0.01 30.12
N GLN A 325 19.00 -1.28 30.05
CA GLN A 325 19.90 -2.41 30.27
C GLN A 325 20.60 -2.89 29.00
N ARG A 326 20.25 -2.31 27.84
CA ARG A 326 20.82 -2.72 26.56
C ARG A 326 22.29 -2.28 26.43
N ASN A 327 23.05 -3.00 25.61
CA ASN A 327 24.29 -2.45 25.06
C ASN A 327 23.92 -1.51 23.90
N PRO A 328 24.26 -0.20 23.97
CA PRO A 328 23.84 0.77 22.96
C PRO A 328 24.52 0.59 21.60
N GLU A 329 25.54 -0.27 21.48
CA GLU A 329 26.18 -0.53 20.20
C GLU A 329 25.27 -1.38 19.29
N PRO A 330 25.03 -0.98 18.02
CA PRO A 330 24.24 -1.79 17.10
C PRO A 330 24.79 -3.20 16.93
N ARG A 331 23.91 -4.20 16.89
CA ARG A 331 24.22 -5.63 16.72
C ARG A 331 25.06 -6.25 17.86
N SER A 332 25.08 -5.65 19.05
CA SER A 332 25.90 -6.10 20.18
C SER A 332 25.22 -7.12 21.10
N MET A 333 23.89 -7.22 21.07
CA MET A 333 23.11 -8.12 21.93
C MET A 333 22.61 -9.35 21.17
N ARG A 334 22.52 -10.49 21.87
CA ARG A 334 22.08 -11.79 21.32
C ARG A 334 21.31 -12.61 22.34
N ASP A 335 20.32 -13.36 21.87
CA ASP A 335 19.64 -14.43 22.60
C ASP A 335 19.73 -15.72 21.79
N GLY A 336 20.68 -16.59 22.16
CA GLY A 336 21.06 -17.74 21.35
C GLY A 336 21.52 -17.32 19.94
N ASP A 337 20.82 -17.82 18.92
CA ASP A 337 21.10 -17.52 17.52
C ASP A 337 20.39 -16.24 17.02
N LEU A 338 19.53 -15.64 17.85
CA LEU A 338 18.81 -14.43 17.50
C LEU A 338 19.62 -13.19 17.87
N LEU A 339 19.67 -12.24 16.95
CA LEU A 339 20.04 -10.87 17.28
C LEU A 339 18.81 -10.23 17.96
N VAL A 340 19.00 -9.68 19.15
CA VAL A 340 17.92 -9.07 19.96
C VAL A 340 18.18 -7.62 20.27
#